data_AF-A0A4Q5RM95-F1
#
_entry.id   AF-A0A4Q5RM95-F1
#
_cell.length_a   1.000
_cell.length_b   1.000
_cell.length_c   1.000
_cell.angle_alpha   90.00
_cell.angle_beta   90.00
_cell.angle_gamma   90.00
#
_symmetry.space_group_name_H-M   'P 1'
#
loop_
_entity.id
_entity.type
_entity.pdbx_description
1 polymer ?
#
loop_
_entity_poly.entity_id
_entity_poly.type
_entity_poly.pdbx_seq_one_letter_code
_entity_poly.pdbx_strand_id
1 'polypeptide(L)'
;MTDVLAALRARFLERCAGDVTRLQDLLARDDLGAADLRSLVHSLSGTAGTFGFPEISLAAGAADDAFAAGGTPSRDEIHHLIRTMEAALVRPEG
;
A
#
# COMPACT_ATOMS: atom_id res chain seq x y z
N MET A 1 14.39 21.36 -9.96
CA MET A 1 13.27 21.10 -9.02
C MET A 1 12.51 19.81 -9.34
N THR A 2 12.69 19.23 -10.53
CA THR A 2 12.16 17.91 -10.95
C THR A 2 12.82 16.71 -10.25
N ASP A 3 14.05 16.88 -9.76
CA ASP A 3 14.86 15.79 -9.18
C ASP A 3 14.34 15.29 -7.81
N VAL A 4 13.79 16.19 -6.99
CA VAL A 4 13.35 15.86 -5.62
C VAL A 4 12.14 14.92 -5.64
N LEU A 5 11.16 15.17 -6.51
CA LEU A 5 9.97 14.31 -6.61
C LEU A 5 10.33 12.92 -7.17
N ALA A 6 11.25 12.86 -8.13
CA ALA A 6 11.76 11.59 -8.66
C ALA A 6 12.49 10.78 -7.58
N ALA A 7 13.33 11.43 -6.76
CA ALA A 7 14.00 10.78 -5.64
C ALA A 7 13.01 10.29 -4.56
N LEU A 8 11.96 11.06 -4.27
CA LEU A 8 10.90 10.65 -3.35
C LEU A 8 10.10 9.46 -3.88
N ARG A 9 9.78 9.44 -5.19
CA ARG A 9 9.15 8.30 -5.86
C ARG A 9 9.99 7.03 -5.76
N ALA A 10 11.28 7.11 -6.08
CA ALA A 10 12.19 5.98 -5.99
C ALA A 10 12.26 5.42 -4.56
N ARG A 11 12.36 6.31 -3.55
CA ARG A 11 12.36 5.90 -2.14
C ARG A 11 11.02 5.28 -1.72
N PHE A 12 9.90 5.77 -2.22
CA PHE A 12 8.60 5.18 -1.96
C PHE A 12 8.50 3.78 -2.56
N LEU A 13 8.96 3.56 -3.80
CA LEU A 13 8.99 2.24 -4.43
C LEU A 13 9.90 1.27 -3.68
N GLU A 14 11.08 1.70 -3.24
CA GLU A 14 11.98 0.88 -2.42
C GLU A 14 11.27 0.40 -1.13
N ARG A 15 10.54 1.30 -0.46
CA ARG A 15 9.72 0.96 0.70
C ARG A 15 8.59 -0.03 0.33
N CYS A 16 7.91 0.18 -0.80
CA CYS A 16 6.80 -0.67 -1.23
C CYS A 16 7.21 -2.13 -1.38
N ALA A 17 8.43 -2.44 -1.80
CA ALA A 17 8.91 -3.82 -1.89
C ALA A 17 8.91 -4.53 -0.51
N GLY A 18 9.33 -3.82 0.55
CA GLY A 18 9.26 -4.33 1.92
C GLY A 18 7.83 -4.44 2.44
N ASP A 19 6.99 -3.46 2.11
CA ASP A 19 5.58 -3.44 2.52
C ASP A 19 4.76 -4.56 1.84
N VAL A 20 5.04 -4.90 0.57
CA VAL A 20 4.46 -6.07 -0.11
C VAL A 20 4.78 -7.36 0.64
N THR A 21 6.03 -7.55 1.05
CA THR A 21 6.45 -8.75 1.80
C THR A 21 5.68 -8.85 3.13
N ARG A 22 5.53 -7.73 3.85
CA ARG A 22 4.75 -7.68 5.10
C ARG A 22 3.28 -8.02 4.89
N LEU A 23 2.66 -7.46 3.85
CA LEU A 23 1.26 -7.73 3.51
C LEU A 23 1.02 -9.20 3.16
N GLN A 24 1.94 -9.81 2.42
CA GLN A 24 1.90 -11.24 2.10
C GLN A 24 2.03 -12.11 3.36
N ASP A 25 2.91 -11.76 4.29
CA ASP A 25 3.07 -12.44 5.57
C ASP A 25 1.80 -12.37 6.44
N LEU A 26 1.17 -11.19 6.51
CA LEU A 26 -0.08 -10.99 7.25
C LEU A 26 -1.23 -11.82 6.64
N LEU A 27 -1.33 -11.85 5.31
CA LEU A 27 -2.30 -12.70 4.59
C LEU A 27 -2.07 -14.20 4.84
N ALA A 28 -0.81 -14.63 4.85
CA ALA A 28 -0.46 -16.03 5.08
C ALA A 28 -0.84 -16.48 6.50
N ARG A 29 -0.78 -15.55 7.47
CA ARG A 29 -1.15 -15.79 8.87
C ARG A 29 -2.64 -15.58 9.17
N ASP A 30 -3.42 -15.11 8.19
CA ASP A 30 -4.83 -14.68 8.37
C ASP A 30 -4.99 -13.54 9.40
N ASP A 31 -3.94 -12.74 9.61
CA ASP A 31 -3.91 -11.68 10.63
C ASP A 31 -4.35 -10.33 10.06
N LEU A 32 -5.58 -10.29 9.53
CA LEU A 32 -6.16 -9.09 8.91
C LEU A 32 -6.63 -8.04 9.93
N GLY A 33 -6.59 -8.37 11.22
CA GLY A 33 -6.88 -7.44 12.32
C GLY A 33 -5.64 -6.79 12.92
N ALA A 34 -4.43 -7.13 12.44
CA ALA A 34 -3.19 -6.63 13.01
C ALA A 34 -3.11 -5.10 13.00
N ALA A 35 -2.66 -4.52 14.12
CA ALA A 35 -2.36 -3.09 14.21
C ALA A 35 -1.34 -2.63 13.16
N ASP A 36 -0.42 -3.53 12.81
CA ASP A 36 0.57 -3.34 11.75
C ASP A 36 -0.09 -3.20 10.37
N LEU A 37 -1.09 -4.04 10.05
CA LEU A 37 -1.84 -3.94 8.79
C LEU A 37 -2.55 -2.59 8.71
N ARG A 38 -3.27 -2.22 9.77
CA ARG A 38 -3.99 -0.94 9.86
C ARG A 38 -3.05 0.24 9.65
N SER A 39 -1.90 0.24 10.33
CA SER A 39 -0.92 1.33 10.20
C SER A 39 -0.32 1.42 8.80
N LEU A 40 -0.11 0.27 8.15
CA LEU A 40 0.44 0.19 6.80
C LEU A 40 -0.55 0.70 5.75
N VAL A 41 -1.82 0.26 5.79
CA VAL A 41 -2.85 0.74 4.84
C VAL A 41 -3.14 2.22 5.02
N HIS A 42 -3.21 2.71 6.27
CA HIS A 42 -3.39 4.13 6.57
C HIS A 42 -2.23 4.98 6.02
N SER A 43 -0.99 4.51 6.18
CA SER A 43 0.18 5.21 5.64
C SER A 43 0.16 5.26 4.12
N LEU A 44 -0.17 4.14 3.45
CA LEU A 44 -0.23 4.06 2.00
C LEU A 44 -1.36 4.92 1.42
N SER A 45 -2.55 4.91 2.04
CA SER A 45 -3.69 5.72 1.60
C SER A 45 -3.33 7.21 1.59
N GLY A 46 -2.67 7.71 2.64
CA GLY A 46 -2.29 9.12 2.76
C GLY A 46 -1.07 9.54 1.94
N THR A 47 -0.07 8.67 1.77
CA THR A 47 1.23 9.08 1.20
C THR A 47 1.40 8.73 -0.28
N ALA A 48 0.82 7.63 -0.76
CA ALA A 48 1.09 7.14 -2.12
C ALA A 48 0.64 8.13 -3.20
N GLY A 49 -0.52 8.78 -3.03
CA GLY A 49 -1.02 9.79 -3.96
C GLY A 49 -0.11 11.02 -4.07
N THR A 50 0.47 11.46 -2.96
CA THR A 50 1.42 12.59 -2.92
C THR A 50 2.68 12.29 -3.74
N PHE A 51 3.13 11.02 -3.75
CA PHE A 51 4.27 10.60 -4.52
C PHE A 51 3.94 10.26 -5.98
N GLY A 52 2.66 10.27 -6.38
CA GLY A 52 2.23 10.01 -7.75
C GLY A 52 1.82 8.57 -8.02
N PHE A 53 1.38 7.84 -6.99
CA PHE A 53 0.81 6.50 -7.08
C PHE A 53 -0.65 6.49 -6.61
N PRO A 54 -1.57 7.16 -7.33
CA PRO A 54 -2.96 7.30 -6.92
C PRO A 54 -3.69 5.95 -6.84
N GLU A 55 -3.34 4.98 -7.67
CA GLU A 55 -3.93 3.63 -7.64
C GLU A 55 -3.58 2.89 -6.35
N ILE A 56 -2.34 3.02 -5.86
CA ILE A 56 -1.93 2.46 -4.56
C ILE A 56 -2.69 3.16 -3.42
N SER A 57 -2.79 4.50 -3.48
CA SER A 57 -3.54 5.29 -2.50
C SER A 57 -5.00 4.87 -2.42
N LEU A 58 -5.67 4.69 -3.56
CA LEU A 58 -7.06 4.25 -3.65
C LEU A 58 -7.25 2.83 -3.11
N ALA A 59 -6.40 1.87 -3.52
CA ALA A 59 -6.49 0.49 -3.06
C ALA A 59 -6.25 0.38 -1.54
N ALA A 60 -5.30 1.14 -1.01
CA ALA A 60 -5.04 1.21 0.42
C ALA A 60 -6.17 1.91 1.18
N GLY A 61 -6.78 2.96 0.59
CA GLY A 61 -7.92 3.67 1.15
C GLY A 61 -9.13 2.75 1.37
N ALA A 62 -9.45 1.90 0.40
CA ALA A 62 -10.53 0.91 0.56
C ALA A 62 -10.29 -0.02 1.76
N ALA A 63 -9.05 -0.47 1.96
CA ALA A 63 -8.70 -1.29 3.12
C ALA A 63 -8.70 -0.49 4.44
N ASP A 64 -8.29 0.78 4.42
CA ASP A 64 -8.32 1.68 5.59
C ASP A 64 -9.77 2.01 6.01
N ASP A 65 -10.67 2.18 5.04
CA ASP A 65 -12.10 2.42 5.27
C ASP A 65 -12.76 1.26 6.05
N ALA A 66 -12.37 0.01 5.76
CA ALA A 66 -12.84 -1.15 6.52
C ALA A 66 -12.45 -1.07 8.01
N PHE A 67 -11.22 -0.63 8.30
CA PHE A 67 -10.78 -0.37 9.67
C PHE A 67 -11.50 0.83 10.31
N ALA A 68 -11.73 1.90 9.55
CA ALA A 68 -12.45 3.08 10.01
C ALA A 68 -13.92 2.76 10.37
N ALA A 69 -14.53 1.82 9.66
CA ALA A 69 -15.86 1.28 9.95
C ALA A 69 -15.90 0.33 11.15
N GLY A 70 -14.76 0.03 11.79
CA GLY A 70 -14.65 -0.88 12.93
C GLY A 70 -14.54 -2.35 12.56
N GLY A 71 -14.32 -2.67 11.28
CA GLY A 71 -14.08 -4.01 10.77
C GLY A 71 -12.63 -4.27 10.42
N THR A 72 -12.41 -5.30 9.62
CA THR A 72 -11.13 -5.62 8.99
C THR A 72 -11.34 -5.69 7.47
N PRO A 73 -10.34 -5.31 6.67
CA PRO A 73 -10.40 -5.50 5.23
C PRO A 73 -10.52 -6.99 4.88
N SER A 74 -11.17 -7.27 3.76
CA SER A 74 -11.25 -8.60 3.17
C SER A 74 -9.90 -9.04 2.58
N ARG A 75 -9.73 -10.35 2.42
CA ARG A 75 -8.57 -10.91 1.71
C ARG A 75 -8.44 -10.36 0.29
N ASP A 76 -9.56 -10.15 -0.39
CA ASP A 76 -9.57 -9.64 -1.78
C ASP A 76 -9.08 -8.20 -1.87
N GLU A 77 -9.44 -7.34 -0.90
CA GLU A 77 -8.94 -5.97 -0.82
C GLU A 77 -7.42 -5.94 -0.59
N ILE A 78 -6.91 -6.78 0.30
CA ILE A 78 -5.45 -6.86 0.53
C ILE A 78 -4.72 -7.45 -0.67
N HIS A 79 -5.27 -8.49 -1.31
CA HIS A 79 -4.71 -9.02 -2.56
C HIS A 79 -4.73 -7.98 -3.69
N HIS A 80 -5.78 -7.17 -3.79
CA HIS A 80 -5.84 -6.08 -4.74
C HIS A 80 -4.75 -5.04 -4.48
N LEU A 81 -4.59 -4.60 -3.23
CA LEU A 81 -3.53 -3.68 -2.82
C LEU A 81 -2.13 -4.22 -3.18
N ILE A 82 -1.84 -5.47 -2.84
CA ILE A 82 -0.55 -6.11 -3.16
C ILE A 82 -0.29 -6.10 -4.67
N ARG A 83 -1.27 -6.52 -5.49
CA ARG A 83 -1.11 -6.54 -6.95
C ARG A 83 -0.86 -5.13 -7.51
N THR A 84 -1.52 -4.12 -6.97
CA THR A 84 -1.32 -2.73 -7.39
C THR A 84 0.08 -2.24 -7.04
N MET A 85 0.59 -2.59 -5.86
CA MET A 85 1.97 -2.27 -5.45
C MET A 85 3.00 -3.00 -6.32
N GLU A 86 2.82 -4.30 -6.55
CA GLU A 86 3.71 -5.10 -7.40
C GLU A 86 3.75 -4.57 -8.84
N ALA A 87 2.62 -4.14 -9.40
CA ALA A 87 2.57 -3.54 -10.72
C ALA A 87 3.42 -2.25 -10.80
N ALA A 88 3.36 -1.40 -9.77
CA ALA A 88 4.17 -0.19 -9.68
C ALA A 88 5.68 -0.47 -9.52
N LEU A 89 6.05 -1.58 -8.86
CA LEU A 89 7.44 -2.00 -8.73
C LEU A 89 8.04 -2.50 -10.05
N VAL A 90 7.23 -3.17 -10.88
CA VAL A 90 7.67 -3.68 -12.19
C VAL A 90 7.69 -2.56 -13.25
N ARG A 91 6.83 -1.55 -13.11
CA ARG A 91 6.77 -0.37 -14.00
C ARG A 91 6.98 0.90 -13.18
N PRO A 92 8.24 1.24 -12.82
CA PRO A 92 8.52 2.46 -12.07
C PRO A 92 8.19 3.75 -12.84
N GLU A 93 7.90 3.67 -14.14
CA GLU A 93 7.72 4.79 -15.06
C GLU A 93 6.45 4.63 -15.89
N GLY A 94 5.57 5.62 -15.79
CA GLY A 94 4.61 6.04 -16.81
C GLY A 94 4.88 7.50 -17.14
#